data_AF-A0A9D7GR69-F1
#
_entry.id   AF-A0A9D7GR69-F1
#
_cell.length_a   1.000
_cell.length_b   1.000
_cell.length_c   1.000
_cell.angle_alpha   90.00
_cell.angle_beta   90.00
_cell.angle_gamma   90.00
#
_symmetry.space_group_name_H-M   'P 1'
#
loop_
_entity.id
_entity.type
_entity.pdbx_description
1 polymer ?
#
loop_
_entity_poly.entity_id
_entity_poly.type
_entity_poly.pdbx_seq_one_letter_code
_entity_poly.pdbx_strand_id
1 'polypeptide(L)'
;MVLTWSRQQSAARVNEPDEYRPAVHEAFRILSERCRVVRSGVDADRAVAEMERLRDDLLKKWESQPQYFERFPPSPEDEYLMLWPGQYSTPLQRKRGVEVPSSLRQVDRSGELAITDGYSLSS
;
A
#
# COMPACT_ATOMS: atom_id res chain seq x y z
N MET A 1 2.87 -3.28 2.45
CA MET A 1 3.86 -2.48 3.22
C MET A 1 3.44 -1.01 3.39
N VAL A 2 3.15 -0.23 2.32
CA VAL A 2 2.75 1.21 2.42
C VAL A 2 1.48 1.42 3.23
N LEU A 3 0.33 0.96 2.73
CA LEU A 3 -0.96 1.29 3.35
C LEU A 3 -1.18 0.66 4.72
N THR A 4 -0.73 -0.58 4.93
CA THR A 4 -0.82 -1.23 6.24
C THR A 4 0.00 -0.48 7.29
N TRP A 5 1.18 0.03 6.91
CA TRP A 5 1.98 0.89 7.78
C TRP A 5 1.33 2.26 7.96
N SER A 6 0.86 2.91 6.90
CA SER A 6 0.15 4.20 6.99
C SER A 6 -1.08 4.11 7.89
N ARG A 7 -1.81 2.98 7.86
CA ARG A 7 -2.95 2.71 8.75
C ARG A 7 -2.55 2.59 10.22
N GLN A 8 -1.31 2.18 10.52
CA GLN A 8 -0.80 2.13 11.89
C GLN A 8 -0.37 3.51 12.41
N GLN A 9 -0.14 4.49 11.51
CA GLN A 9 0.30 5.83 11.89
C GLN A 9 -0.86 6.76 12.29
N SER A 10 -2.11 6.42 11.97
CA SER A 10 -3.27 7.25 12.28
C SER A 10 -4.50 6.43 12.64
N ALA A 11 -5.22 6.88 13.67
CA ALA A 11 -6.53 6.35 14.08
C ALA A 11 -7.70 7.00 13.32
N ALA A 12 -7.42 7.83 12.30
CA ALA A 12 -8.42 8.46 11.47
C ALA A 12 -9.32 7.44 10.75
N ARG A 13 -10.42 7.92 10.17
CA ARG A 13 -11.28 7.06 9.35
C ARG A 13 -10.73 7.00 7.94
N VAL A 14 -11.05 5.92 7.23
CA VAL A 14 -10.62 5.74 5.84
C VAL A 14 -11.15 6.84 4.90
N ASN A 15 -12.18 7.60 5.26
CA ASN A 15 -12.65 8.73 4.46
C ASN A 15 -11.92 10.05 4.77
N GLU A 16 -10.83 10.02 5.54
CA GLU A 16 -9.97 11.16 5.89
C GLU A 16 -8.60 11.01 5.20
N PRO A 17 -8.51 11.14 3.85
CA PRO A 17 -7.29 10.86 3.09
C PRO A 17 -6.07 11.68 3.52
N ASP A 18 -6.29 12.91 3.97
CA ASP A 18 -5.19 13.84 4.28
C ASP A 18 -4.40 13.43 5.51
N GLU A 19 -5.01 12.69 6.44
CA GLU A 19 -4.35 12.10 7.61
C GLU A 19 -3.36 10.97 7.23
N TYR A 20 -3.59 10.34 6.07
CA TYR A 20 -2.77 9.22 5.60
C TYR A 20 -1.76 9.61 4.53
N ARG A 21 -2.01 10.71 3.79
CA ARG A 21 -1.18 11.15 2.67
C ARG A 21 0.31 11.28 3.04
N PRO A 22 0.72 11.90 4.17
CA PRO A 22 2.12 11.95 4.55
C PRO A 22 2.74 10.56 4.75
N ALA A 23 2.02 9.67 5.43
CA ALA A 23 2.48 8.30 5.69
C ALA A 23 2.56 7.45 4.42
N VAL A 24 1.66 7.66 3.45
CA VAL A 24 1.70 6.99 2.15
C VAL A 24 2.94 7.42 1.36
N HIS A 25 3.24 8.72 1.33
CA HIS A 25 4.44 9.23 0.65
C HIS A 25 5.72 8.74 1.31
N GLU A 26 5.78 8.74 2.63
CA GLU A 26 6.97 8.30 3.37
C GLU A 26 7.25 6.81 3.17
N ALA A 27 6.22 5.96 3.28
CA ALA A 27 6.42 4.53 3.04
C ALA A 27 6.75 4.22 1.58
N PHE A 28 6.23 4.99 0.62
CA PHE A 28 6.63 4.89 -0.78
C PHE A 28 8.12 5.25 -0.97
N ARG A 29 8.59 6.32 -0.34
CA ARG A 29 10.00 6.76 -0.39
C ARG A 29 10.93 5.67 0.13
N ILE A 30 10.68 5.17 1.34
CA ILE A 30 11.47 4.11 1.98
C ILE A 30 11.51 2.85 1.11
N LEU A 31 10.38 2.43 0.54
CA LEU A 31 10.31 1.26 -0.33
C LEU A 31 11.10 1.43 -1.61
N SER A 32 11.00 2.60 -2.24
CA SER A 32 11.68 2.88 -3.49
C SER A 32 13.19 2.89 -3.29
N GLU A 33 13.66 3.49 -2.19
CA GLU A 33 15.07 3.45 -1.79
C GLU A 33 15.54 2.00 -1.55
N ARG A 34 14.81 1.22 -0.76
CA ARG A 34 15.16 -0.19 -0.52
C ARG A 34 15.12 -1.04 -1.78
N CYS A 35 14.15 -0.81 -2.68
CA CYS A 35 14.05 -1.56 -3.93
C CYS A 35 15.28 -1.34 -4.82
N ARG A 36 15.81 -0.12 -4.87
CA ARG A 36 17.03 0.22 -5.62
C ARG A 36 18.31 -0.31 -4.98
N VAL A 37 18.31 -0.56 -3.67
CA VAL A 37 19.44 -1.20 -2.97
C VAL A 37 19.42 -2.72 -3.17
N VAL A 38 18.24 -3.34 -3.07
CA VAL A 38 18.07 -4.80 -3.16
C VAL A 38 18.13 -5.30 -4.60
N ARG A 39 17.67 -4.50 -5.56
CA ARG A 39 17.68 -4.83 -6.99
C ARG A 39 18.60 -3.87 -7.73
N SER A 40 19.38 -4.35 -8.68
CA SER A 40 20.26 -3.53 -9.51
C SER A 40 19.72 -3.39 -10.94
N GLY A 41 20.01 -2.26 -11.57
CA GLY A 41 19.72 -2.01 -12.98
C GLY A 41 18.23 -1.86 -13.33
N VAL A 42 17.89 -2.24 -14.57
CA VAL A 42 16.58 -2.00 -15.20
C VAL A 42 15.39 -2.59 -14.43
N ASP A 43 15.62 -3.68 -13.68
CA ASP A 43 14.58 -4.33 -12.88
C ASP A 43 14.18 -3.52 -11.63
N ALA A 44 15.08 -2.69 -11.11
CA ALA A 44 14.79 -1.80 -9.99
C ALA A 44 13.89 -0.65 -10.45
N ASP A 45 14.21 -0.02 -11.58
CA ASP A 45 13.44 1.11 -12.11
C ASP A 45 12.03 0.68 -12.51
N ARG A 46 11.89 -0.48 -13.15
CA ARG A 46 10.58 -1.05 -13.47
C ARG A 46 9.76 -1.33 -12.20
N ALA A 47 10.39 -1.87 -11.16
CA ALA A 47 9.70 -2.15 -9.91
C ALA A 47 9.26 -0.85 -9.20
N VAL A 48 10.10 0.19 -9.21
CA VAL A 48 9.75 1.50 -8.65
C VAL A 48 8.60 2.14 -9.43
N ALA A 49 8.61 2.07 -10.76
CA ALA A 49 7.53 2.60 -11.59
C ALA A 49 6.17 1.92 -11.29
N GLU A 50 6.15 0.60 -11.07
CA GLU A 50 4.92 -0.08 -10.64
C GLU A 50 4.47 0.32 -9.23
N MET A 51 5.41 0.58 -8.31
CA MET A 51 5.08 1.10 -6.98
C MET A 51 4.51 2.53 -7.06
N GLU A 52 5.04 3.38 -7.93
CA GLU A 52 4.53 4.73 -8.19
C GLU A 52 3.11 4.67 -8.75
N ARG A 53 2.90 3.86 -9.78
CA ARG A 53 1.57 3.65 -10.36
C ARG A 53 0.56 3.20 -9.31
N LEU A 54 0.93 2.22 -8.47
CA LEU A 54 0.03 1.75 -7.42
C LEU A 54 -0.27 2.83 -6.38
N ARG A 55 0.74 3.58 -5.94
CA ARG A 55 0.55 4.71 -5.01
C ARG A 55 -0.46 5.70 -5.58
N ASP A 56 -0.30 6.05 -6.85
CA ASP A 56 -1.17 7.04 -7.51
C ASP A 56 -2.58 6.50 -7.71
N ASP A 57 -2.73 5.24 -8.11
CA ASP A 57 -4.02 4.55 -8.21
C ASP A 57 -4.73 4.54 -6.84
N LEU A 58 -4.00 4.31 -5.75
CA LEU A 58 -4.53 4.33 -4.39
C LEU A 58 -4.95 5.72 -3.94
N LEU A 59 -4.10 6.72 -4.13
CA LEU A 59 -4.43 8.11 -3.77
C LEU A 59 -5.65 8.59 -4.56
N LYS A 60 -5.71 8.29 -5.85
CA LYS A 60 -6.87 8.59 -6.71
C LYS A 60 -8.11 7.84 -6.26
N LYS A 61 -8.00 6.56 -5.88
CA LYS A 61 -9.14 5.81 -5.33
C LYS A 61 -9.62 6.42 -4.02
N TRP A 62 -8.71 6.95 -3.22
CA TRP A 62 -9.04 7.61 -1.96
C TRP A 62 -9.92 8.85 -2.16
N GLU A 63 -9.71 9.59 -3.24
CA GLU A 63 -10.57 10.73 -3.62
C GLU A 63 -12.02 10.32 -3.89
N SER A 64 -12.27 9.04 -4.21
CA SER A 64 -13.62 8.49 -4.35
C SER A 64 -14.31 8.18 -3.01
N GLN A 65 -13.75 8.63 -1.88
CA GLN A 65 -14.27 8.45 -0.53
C GLN A 65 -14.65 7.00 -0.21
N PRO A 66 -13.68 6.07 -0.22
CA PRO A 66 -13.94 4.68 0.14
C PRO A 66 -14.53 4.59 1.55
N GLN A 67 -15.41 3.61 1.76
CA GLN A 67 -16.06 3.36 3.06
C GLN A 67 -15.19 2.48 3.96
N TYR A 68 -14.39 1.62 3.34
CA TYR A 68 -13.52 0.67 4.03
C TYR A 68 -12.14 0.68 3.41
N PHE A 69 -11.10 0.45 4.22
CA PHE A 69 -9.78 0.10 3.68
C PHE A 69 -9.92 -1.17 2.83
N GLU A 70 -10.46 -2.21 3.46
CA GLU A 70 -10.72 -3.53 2.92
C GLU A 70 -11.84 -4.18 3.76
N ARG A 71 -12.54 -5.18 3.20
CA ARG A 71 -13.53 -5.97 3.94
C ARG A 71 -13.55 -7.39 3.41
N PHE A 72 -13.73 -8.35 4.32
CA PHE A 72 -13.94 -9.74 3.94
C PHE A 72 -15.22 -10.30 4.61
N PRO A 73 -16.13 -10.93 3.85
CA PRO A 73 -16.16 -10.97 2.37
C PRO A 73 -16.46 -9.57 1.78
N PRO A 74 -16.03 -9.29 0.53
CA PRO A 74 -16.40 -8.06 -0.13
C PRO A 74 -17.90 -8.06 -0.45
N SER A 75 -18.58 -6.99 -0.04
CA SER A 75 -19.93 -6.62 -0.46
C SER A 75 -19.88 -6.09 -1.90
N PRO A 76 -20.88 -6.40 -2.75
CA PRO A 76 -21.02 -5.75 -4.04
C PRO A 76 -21.49 -4.29 -3.93
N GLU A 77 -21.93 -3.84 -2.74
CA GLU A 77 -22.51 -2.51 -2.50
C GLU A 77 -21.56 -1.52 -1.83
N ASP A 78 -20.47 -1.97 -1.22
CA ASP A 78 -19.53 -1.07 -0.54
C ASP A 78 -18.45 -0.57 -1.52
N GLU A 79 -17.77 0.50 -1.14
CA GLU A 79 -16.57 1.02 -1.80
C GLU A 79 -15.33 0.79 -0.93
N TYR A 80 -14.27 0.27 -1.55
CA TYR A 80 -13.04 -0.15 -0.89
C TYR A 80 -11.85 0.69 -1.36
N LEU A 81 -10.92 0.99 -0.47
CA LEU A 81 -9.65 1.56 -0.90
C LEU A 81 -8.85 0.50 -1.67
N MET A 82 -8.77 -0.72 -1.12
CA MET A 82 -7.95 -1.80 -1.65
C MET A 82 -8.67 -3.15 -1.64
N LEU A 83 -8.32 -3.98 -2.62
CA LEU A 83 -8.73 -5.37 -2.71
C LEU A 83 -7.54 -6.29 -2.46
N TRP A 84 -7.83 -7.35 -1.72
CA TRP A 84 -6.85 -8.32 -1.27
C TRP A 84 -6.57 -9.32 -2.42
N PRO A 85 -5.35 -9.39 -2.99
CA PRO A 85 -5.04 -10.34 -4.07
C PRO A 85 -5.30 -11.79 -3.62
N GLY A 86 -5.85 -12.60 -4.52
CA GLY A 86 -6.28 -13.97 -4.22
C GLY A 86 -7.62 -14.07 -3.47
N GLN A 87 -8.27 -12.95 -3.10
CA GLN A 87 -9.69 -12.99 -2.75
C GLN A 87 -10.54 -13.11 -4.00
N TYR A 88 -11.52 -14.02 -3.97
CA TYR A 88 -12.54 -14.07 -4.99
C TYR A 88 -13.34 -12.75 -4.96
N SER A 89 -13.23 -12.00 -6.05
CA SER A 89 -13.97 -10.77 -6.29
C SER A 89 -14.59 -10.83 -7.68
N THR A 90 -15.87 -10.50 -7.78
CA THR A 90 -16.56 -10.36 -9.05
C THR A 90 -15.97 -9.20 -9.85
N PRO A 91 -16.14 -9.17 -11.19
CA PRO A 91 -15.69 -8.03 -12.00
C PRO A 91 -16.24 -6.68 -11.52
N LEU A 92 -17.47 -6.66 -10.98
CA LEU A 92 -18.06 -5.46 -10.40
C LEU A 92 -17.33 -5.04 -9.12
N GLN A 93 -17.01 -5.98 -8.23
CA GLN A 93 -16.24 -5.71 -7.01
C GLN A 93 -14.83 -5.19 -7.31
N ARG A 94 -14.17 -5.72 -8.37
CA ARG A 94 -12.85 -5.23 -8.81
C ARG A 94 -12.82 -3.78 -9.25
N LYS A 95 -13.96 -3.24 -9.70
CA LYS A 95 -14.06 -1.81 -10.04
C LYS A 95 -14.13 -0.89 -8.81
N ARG A 96 -14.42 -1.46 -7.63
CA ARG A 96 -14.68 -0.70 -6.40
C ARG A 96 -13.49 -0.58 -5.45
N GLY A 97 -12.32 -1.08 -5.84
CA GLY A 97 -11.09 -0.93 -5.08
C GLY A 97 -9.85 -1.20 -5.92
N VAL A 98 -8.69 -0.82 -5.43
CA VAL A 98 -7.42 -1.05 -6.13
C VAL A 98 -6.90 -2.44 -5.80
N GLU A 99 -6.65 -3.25 -6.82
CA GLU A 99 -5.99 -4.54 -6.64
C GLU A 99 -4.50 -4.31 -6.36
N VAL A 100 -4.07 -4.67 -5.15
CA VAL A 100 -2.67 -4.53 -4.74
C VAL A 100 -1.94 -5.84 -5.03
N PRO A 101 -0.82 -5.85 -5.77
CA PRO A 101 -0.02 -7.06 -6.00
C PRO A 101 0.44 -7.71 -4.70
N SER A 102 0.51 -9.04 -4.68
CA SER A 102 0.94 -9.82 -3.51
C SER A 102 2.36 -9.46 -3.02
N SER A 103 3.26 -9.11 -3.95
CA SER A 103 4.63 -8.64 -3.66
C SER A 103 4.68 -7.33 -2.86
N LEU A 104 3.63 -6.50 -2.97
CA LEU A 104 3.50 -5.25 -2.21
C LEU A 104 2.67 -5.44 -0.92
N ARG A 105 2.13 -6.65 -0.74
CA ARG A 105 1.25 -7.05 0.36
C ARG A 105 2.02 -7.72 1.51
N GLN A 106 2.97 -8.61 1.23
CA GLN A 106 3.72 -9.34 2.27
C GLN A 106 5.15 -8.80 2.48
N VAL A 107 5.43 -8.40 3.72
CA VAL A 107 6.67 -8.76 4.42
C VAL A 107 6.24 -9.24 5.80
N ASP A 108 5.88 -10.51 5.89
CA ASP A 108 5.97 -11.21 7.16
C ASP A 108 7.07 -12.26 7.02
N ARG A 109 8.18 -11.99 7.71
CA ARG A 109 9.14 -12.94 8.29
C ARG A 109 10.36 -13.49 7.54
N SER A 110 10.63 -13.18 6.27
CA SER A 110 11.80 -13.81 5.59
C SER A 110 12.64 -12.94 4.66
N GLY A 111 12.37 -11.63 4.56
CA GLY A 111 13.33 -10.69 3.97
C GLY A 111 14.09 -10.02 5.10
N GLU A 112 15.31 -10.47 5.37
CA GLU A 112 16.25 -9.91 6.35
C GLU A 112 16.07 -8.40 6.50
N LEU A 113 15.38 -8.00 7.57
CA LEU A 113 15.58 -6.73 8.22
C LEU A 113 17.00 -6.77 8.79
N ALA A 114 18.00 -6.56 7.94
CA ALA A 114 19.21 -5.89 8.38
C ALA A 114 18.73 -4.56 8.95
N ILE A 115 18.62 -4.50 10.27
CA ILE A 115 18.36 -3.29 11.05
C ILE A 115 19.46 -2.32 10.63
N THR A 116 19.12 -1.41 9.73
CA THR A 116 19.95 -0.26 9.38
C THR A 116 19.41 0.90 10.20
N ASP A 117 20.30 1.80 10.61
CA ASP A 117 20.16 2.81 11.68
C ASP A 117 19.00 3.82 11.53
N GLY A 118 18.10 3.65 10.57
CA GLY A 118 16.84 4.41 10.47
C GLY A 118 15.72 3.91 11.40
N TYR A 119 15.91 2.77 12.08
CA TYR A 119 14.95 2.21 13.06
C TYR A 119 15.38 2.37 14.52
N SER A 120 16.50 3.02 14.80
CA SER A 120 16.84 3.46 16.15
C SER A 120 16.05 4.73 16.46
N LEU A 121 14.95 4.54 17.18
CA LEU A 121 14.39 5.61 18.02
C LEU A 121 15.54 6.19 18.85
N SER A 122 15.88 7.44 18.58
CA SER A 122 16.71 8.24 19.46
C SER A 122 15.88 8.52 20.71
N SER A 123 16.24 7.84 21.80
CA SER A 123 15.87 8.19 23.17
C SER A 123 17.17 8.30 23.97
#